data_AF-A0AA43TTI7-F1
#
_entry.id   AF-A0AA43TTI7-F1
#
_cell.length_a   1.000
_cell.length_b   1.000
_cell.length_c   1.000
_cell.angle_alpha   90.00
_cell.angle_beta   90.00
_cell.angle_gamma   90.00
#
_symmetry.space_group_name_H-M   'P 1'
#
loop_
_entity.id
_entity.type
_entity.pdbx_description
1 polymer ?
#
loop_
_entity_poly.entity_id
_entity_poly.type
_entity_poly.pdbx_seq_one_letter_code
_entity_poly.pdbx_strand_id
1 'polypeptide(L)'
;MAIDQPDKRYWPEYDAWLPEQPAEDIRIIVAASNERCKVRTSGPEDDRVYTWRSSFRAFTLTSTTFTKRQLYPYEWDLNLYGKMIADPFSRARLVNERNALRFIAENTKIPVPRVLDWTDEGGRFGCLTVEAIKGAQNADDLYDDLTEEKDKQRLLDNIRTFVADVVQPELNRLRSNRLGQLDGGLFVSPRISCHDDRSYWRPKSYTTERFVYCHNDLGKQNFMIDPQSLEVRALIDWEYSGFFPKEAERYIFNDENQVDRWNEGDGRRVIEMLDAPGERAFSFFQDFCGKWAEAD
;
A
#
# COMPACT_ATOMS: atom_id res chain seq x y z
N MET A 1 22.43 -2.27 36.43
CA MET A 1 22.97 -1.81 35.14
C MET A 1 21.77 -1.41 34.29
N ALA A 2 21.41 -0.13 34.32
CA ALA A 2 20.29 0.38 33.55
C ALA A 2 20.72 0.43 32.08
N ILE A 3 19.97 -0.24 31.21
CA ILE A 3 20.16 -0.15 29.77
C ILE A 3 19.36 1.06 29.33
N ASP A 4 20.07 2.05 28.82
CA ASP A 4 19.57 3.30 28.27
C ASP A 4 18.49 3.01 27.22
N GLN A 5 17.31 3.63 27.37
CA GLN A 5 16.30 3.62 26.31
C GLN A 5 16.76 4.63 25.24
N PRO A 6 16.79 4.27 23.95
CA PRO A 6 17.13 5.24 22.92
C PRO A 6 16.07 6.34 22.87
N ASP A 7 16.58 7.57 22.96
CA ASP A 7 15.87 8.83 23.04
C ASP A 7 14.77 8.98 21.97
N LYS A 8 13.52 9.09 22.42
CA LYS A 8 12.39 9.53 21.62
C LYS A 8 12.44 11.06 21.52
N ARG A 9 13.25 11.61 20.59
CA ARG A 9 13.10 12.91 19.88
C ARG A 9 14.46 13.50 19.50
N TYR A 10 14.81 13.46 18.22
CA TYR A 10 15.33 14.60 17.44
C TYR A 10 15.80 14.05 16.09
N TRP A 11 15.27 14.56 14.99
CA TRP A 11 15.77 14.25 13.65
C TRP A 11 16.42 15.54 13.14
N PRO A 12 17.76 15.67 13.18
CA PRO A 12 18.47 16.91 12.87
C PRO A 12 18.29 17.40 11.42
N GLU A 13 17.72 16.55 10.55
CA GLU A 13 17.54 16.82 9.12
C GLU A 13 16.35 17.76 8.81
N TYR A 14 15.54 18.11 9.82
CA TYR A 14 14.38 18.99 9.68
C TYR A 14 14.74 20.50 9.62
N ASP A 15 15.81 20.94 10.28
CA ASP A 15 16.16 22.36 10.34
C ASP A 15 16.78 22.89 9.03
N ALA A 16 17.21 21.99 8.14
CA ALA A 16 17.77 22.34 6.83
C ALA A 16 16.70 22.59 5.74
N TRP A 17 15.41 22.42 6.07
CA TRP A 17 14.30 22.44 5.11
C TRP A 17 13.54 23.77 5.01
N LEU A 18 13.85 24.79 5.81
CA LEU A 18 13.17 26.10 5.73
C LEU A 18 13.70 26.91 4.54
N PRO A 19 12.96 27.04 3.42
CA PRO A 19 13.29 28.04 2.42
C PRO A 19 12.84 29.41 2.93
N GLU A 20 13.52 30.47 2.51
CA GLU A 20 13.00 31.84 2.68
C GLU A 20 11.65 31.93 1.94
N GLN A 21 10.57 32.16 2.71
CA GLN A 21 9.20 32.58 2.34
C GLN A 21 8.80 32.43 0.85
N PRO A 22 7.88 31.51 0.48
CA PRO A 22 7.33 31.51 -0.86
C PRO A 22 6.36 32.69 -1.09
N ALA A 23 6.37 33.19 -2.33
CA ALA A 23 5.57 34.30 -2.82
C ALA A 23 4.06 34.06 -2.68
N GLU A 24 3.35 35.17 -2.46
CA GLU A 24 1.91 35.26 -2.21
C GLU A 24 1.02 34.70 -3.33
N ASP A 25 -0.21 34.34 -2.94
CA ASP A 25 -1.39 33.97 -3.74
C ASP A 25 -1.58 32.51 -4.22
N ILE A 26 -1.84 31.61 -3.27
CA ILE A 26 -2.77 30.48 -3.50
C ILE A 26 -3.75 30.41 -2.33
N ARG A 27 -5.01 30.79 -2.57
CA ARG A 27 -6.10 30.60 -1.60
C ARG A 27 -6.56 29.14 -1.66
N ILE A 28 -6.15 28.34 -0.67
CA ILE A 28 -6.59 26.96 -0.47
C ILE A 28 -7.87 26.99 0.38
N ILE A 29 -8.96 26.47 -0.17
CA ILE A 29 -10.18 26.17 0.60
C ILE A 29 -9.95 24.83 1.30
N VAL A 30 -9.92 24.86 2.62
CA VAL A 30 -9.82 23.68 3.48
C VAL A 30 -11.20 23.02 3.55
N ALA A 31 -11.33 21.80 3.03
CA ALA A 31 -12.44 20.91 3.35
C ALA A 31 -11.95 19.81 4.30
N ALA A 32 -12.76 19.53 5.32
CA ALA A 32 -12.47 18.57 6.38
C ALA A 32 -12.42 17.13 5.86
N SER A 33 -11.63 16.31 6.57
CA SER A 33 -11.67 14.85 6.68
C SER A 33 -12.53 14.07 5.66
N ASN A 34 -11.87 13.20 4.89
CA ASN A 34 -12.41 12.11 4.06
C ASN A 34 -13.05 12.46 2.72
N GLU A 35 -13.11 13.72 2.30
CA GLU A 35 -13.43 14.05 0.91
C GLU A 35 -12.15 14.06 0.06
N ARG A 36 -12.01 13.07 -0.84
CA ARG A 36 -11.05 13.12 -1.95
C ARG A 36 -11.45 14.29 -2.87
N CYS A 37 -11.12 15.54 -2.53
CA CYS A 37 -11.33 16.68 -3.42
C CYS A 37 -10.42 16.53 -4.65
N LYS A 38 -10.94 15.87 -5.70
CA LYS A 38 -10.31 15.82 -7.02
C LYS A 38 -10.50 17.18 -7.68
N VAL A 39 -9.45 17.98 -7.72
CA VAL A 39 -9.43 19.22 -8.50
C VAL A 39 -9.24 18.82 -9.97
N ARG A 40 -10.18 19.25 -10.81
CA ARG A 40 -10.20 18.99 -12.25
C ARG A 40 -9.84 20.26 -13.01
N THR A 41 -8.86 20.17 -13.90
CA THR A 41 -8.59 21.23 -14.88
C THR A 41 -9.56 21.10 -16.08
N SER A 42 -9.99 22.23 -16.65
CA SER A 42 -10.83 22.26 -17.84
C SER A 42 -10.00 21.96 -19.10
N GLY A 43 -10.49 21.08 -19.98
CA GLY A 43 -9.82 20.70 -21.22
C GLY A 43 -10.51 19.54 -21.96
N PRO A 44 -10.07 19.22 -23.20
CA PRO A 44 -10.45 18.00 -23.91
C PRO A 44 -10.22 16.76 -23.03
N GLU A 45 -10.95 15.67 -23.25
CA GLU A 45 -10.90 14.47 -22.39
C GLU A 45 -9.49 13.86 -22.27
N ASP A 46 -8.69 13.95 -23.35
CA ASP A 46 -7.32 13.44 -23.42
C ASP A 46 -6.28 14.34 -22.69
N ASP A 47 -6.66 15.56 -22.33
CA ASP A 47 -5.79 16.56 -21.66
C ASP A 47 -6.19 16.80 -20.19
N ARG A 48 -7.16 16.04 -19.66
CA ARG A 48 -7.63 16.25 -18.28
C ARG A 48 -6.57 15.82 -17.28
N VAL A 49 -6.33 16.71 -16.33
CA VAL A 49 -5.48 16.43 -15.16
C VAL A 49 -6.37 16.44 -13.92
N TYR A 50 -6.31 15.35 -13.17
CA TYR A 50 -6.96 15.21 -11.87
C TYR A 50 -5.89 15.22 -10.79
N THR A 51 -6.02 16.12 -9.83
CA THR A 51 -5.13 16.16 -8.67
C THR A 51 -5.92 16.05 -7.38
N TRP A 52 -5.39 15.30 -6.41
CA TRP A 52 -5.95 15.21 -5.07
C TRP A 52 -4.84 14.88 -4.08
N ARG A 53 -5.14 14.96 -2.78
CA ARG A 53 -4.21 14.59 -1.73
C ARG A 53 -4.89 13.77 -0.64
N SER A 54 -4.11 12.92 0.02
CA SER A 54 -4.39 12.42 1.36
C SER A 54 -3.53 13.19 2.37
N SER A 55 -3.61 12.85 3.65
CA SER A 55 -2.76 13.46 4.68
C SER A 55 -1.26 13.16 4.52
N PHE A 56 -0.88 12.22 3.64
CA PHE A 56 0.52 11.79 3.48
C PHE A 56 1.03 11.85 2.03
N ARG A 57 0.13 12.03 1.05
CA ARG A 57 0.45 11.92 -0.39
C ARG A 57 -0.30 12.96 -1.22
N ALA A 58 0.36 13.42 -2.27
CA ALA A 58 -0.27 14.07 -3.40
C ALA A 58 -0.33 13.10 -4.59
N PHE A 59 -1.42 13.19 -5.34
CA PHE A 59 -1.70 12.36 -6.50
C PHE A 59 -1.98 13.22 -7.73
N THR A 60 -1.52 12.75 -8.88
CA THR A 60 -1.84 13.36 -10.17
C THR A 60 -2.13 12.28 -11.19
N LEU A 61 -3.32 12.33 -11.80
CA LEU A 61 -3.75 11.43 -12.86
C LEU A 61 -3.95 12.23 -14.15
N THR A 62 -3.36 11.76 -15.23
CA THR A 62 -3.58 12.24 -16.59
C THR A 62 -4.17 11.10 -17.44
N SER A 63 -4.42 11.34 -18.73
CA SER A 63 -4.82 10.30 -19.69
C SER A 63 -3.79 9.18 -19.87
N THR A 64 -2.52 9.42 -19.52
CA THR A 64 -1.41 8.50 -19.78
C THR A 64 -0.57 8.14 -18.56
N THR A 65 -0.64 8.92 -17.48
CA THR A 65 0.22 8.76 -16.31
C THR A 65 -0.56 8.87 -15.00
N PHE A 66 -0.10 8.12 -14.00
CA PHE A 66 -0.50 8.27 -12.61
C PHE A 66 0.75 8.52 -11.77
N THR A 67 0.72 9.57 -10.96
CA THR A 67 1.87 10.03 -10.17
C THR A 67 1.50 10.05 -8.70
N LYS A 68 2.32 9.39 -7.87
CA LYS A 68 2.27 9.47 -6.41
C LYS A 68 3.48 10.25 -5.91
N ARG A 69 3.25 11.21 -5.03
CA ARG A 69 4.27 12.13 -4.52
C ARG A 69 4.17 12.26 -3.01
N GLN A 70 5.32 12.29 -2.34
CA GLN A 70 5.40 12.70 -0.94
C GLN A 70 4.97 14.17 -0.78
N LEU A 71 4.26 14.49 0.30
CA LEU A 71 3.97 15.89 0.65
C LEU A 71 5.22 16.59 1.17
N TYR A 72 5.44 17.83 0.73
CA TYR A 72 6.46 18.70 1.31
C TYR A 72 6.07 19.09 2.75
N PRO A 73 7.02 19.46 3.62
CA PRO A 73 6.73 19.83 5.01
C PRO A 73 5.65 20.92 5.15
N TYR A 74 5.65 21.91 4.28
CA TYR A 74 4.66 23.00 4.29
C TYR A 74 3.25 22.55 3.85
N GLU A 75 3.09 21.33 3.32
CA GLU A 75 1.81 20.75 2.89
C GLU A 75 1.22 19.78 3.93
N TRP A 76 1.95 19.50 5.02
CA TRP A 76 1.50 18.56 6.04
C TRP A 76 0.32 19.12 6.82
N ASP A 77 -0.66 18.25 7.05
CA ASP A 77 -1.78 18.58 7.91
C ASP A 77 -1.31 18.68 9.37
N LEU A 78 -2.04 19.45 10.18
CA LEU A 78 -1.84 19.52 11.61
C LEU A 78 -2.86 18.61 12.31
N ASN A 79 -2.44 17.94 13.38
CA ASN A 79 -3.36 17.22 14.25
C ASN A 79 -4.12 18.20 15.17
N LEU A 80 -5.05 17.68 15.96
CA LEU A 80 -5.87 18.46 16.90
C LEU A 80 -5.05 19.24 17.96
N TYR A 81 -3.76 18.93 18.12
CA TYR A 81 -2.83 19.59 19.03
C TYR A 81 -1.87 20.55 18.32
N GLY A 82 -2.08 20.84 17.03
CA GLY A 82 -1.22 21.73 16.24
C GLY A 82 0.12 21.11 15.84
N LYS A 83 0.30 19.79 16.01
CA LYS A 83 1.52 19.09 15.60
C LYS A 83 1.37 18.56 14.17
N MET A 84 2.41 18.72 13.36
CA MET A 84 2.44 18.20 12.00
C MET A 84 2.22 16.68 11.97
N ILE A 85 1.36 16.25 11.06
CA ILE A 85 1.09 14.86 10.72
C ILE A 85 2.07 14.49 9.59
N ALA A 86 3.19 13.89 9.98
CA ALA A 86 4.20 13.41 9.06
C ALA A 86 4.24 11.89 9.05
N ASP A 87 4.47 11.30 7.88
CA ASP A 87 4.74 9.88 7.75
C ASP A 87 6.23 9.67 7.41
N PRO A 88 7.04 9.18 8.36
CA PRO A 88 8.48 9.01 8.16
C PRO A 88 8.82 7.95 7.12
N PHE A 89 7.87 7.05 6.79
CA PHE A 89 8.08 5.98 5.80
C PHE A 89 7.56 6.34 4.42
N SER A 90 6.96 7.52 4.27
CA SER A 90 6.37 8.02 3.02
C SER A 90 7.33 7.83 1.83
N ARG A 91 8.56 8.34 1.86
CA ARG A 91 9.50 8.13 0.74
C ARG A 91 9.84 6.65 0.53
N ALA A 92 10.13 5.93 1.61
CA ALA A 92 10.58 4.55 1.53
C ALA A 92 9.51 3.62 0.95
N ARG A 93 8.22 3.86 1.24
CA ARG A 93 7.12 3.12 0.62
C ARG A 93 6.98 3.37 -0.89
N LEU A 94 7.25 4.59 -1.38
CA LEU A 94 7.27 4.84 -2.84
C LEU A 94 8.45 4.14 -3.51
N VAL A 95 9.61 4.12 -2.85
CA VAL A 95 10.77 3.35 -3.33
C VAL A 95 10.41 1.86 -3.41
N ASN A 96 9.73 1.34 -2.39
CA ASN A 96 9.25 -0.04 -2.39
C ASN A 96 8.26 -0.29 -3.53
N GLU A 97 7.24 0.55 -3.68
CA GLU A 97 6.24 0.42 -4.75
C GLU A 97 6.92 0.38 -6.13
N ARG A 98 7.86 1.29 -6.39
CA ARG A 98 8.63 1.31 -7.64
C ARG A 98 9.38 0.00 -7.88
N ASN A 99 10.07 -0.51 -6.87
CA ASN A 99 10.85 -1.73 -6.97
C ASN A 99 9.94 -2.96 -7.15
N ALA A 100 8.83 -3.00 -6.40
CA ALA A 100 7.83 -4.05 -6.47
C ALA A 100 7.16 -4.11 -7.85
N LEU A 101 6.72 -2.98 -8.40
CA LEU A 101 6.11 -2.92 -9.73
C LEU A 101 7.03 -3.49 -10.81
N ARG A 102 8.33 -3.14 -10.78
CA ARG A 102 9.33 -3.71 -11.69
C ARG A 102 9.49 -5.21 -11.48
N PHE A 103 9.65 -5.64 -10.24
CA PHE A 103 9.84 -7.05 -9.90
C PHE A 103 8.64 -7.91 -10.31
N ILE A 104 7.41 -7.46 -10.03
CA ILE A 104 6.19 -8.19 -10.38
C ILE A 104 6.00 -8.24 -11.90
N ALA A 105 6.24 -7.14 -12.61
CA ALA A 105 6.16 -7.12 -14.07
C ALA A 105 7.19 -8.07 -14.73
N GLU A 106 8.39 -8.20 -14.16
CA GLU A 106 9.44 -9.06 -14.68
C GLU A 106 9.25 -10.54 -14.33
N ASN A 107 8.65 -10.85 -13.19
CA ASN A 107 8.67 -12.19 -12.60
C ASN A 107 7.31 -12.89 -12.55
N THR A 108 6.23 -12.21 -12.95
CA THR A 108 4.86 -12.77 -12.89
C THR A 108 4.04 -12.41 -14.13
N LYS A 109 2.83 -12.96 -14.19
CA LYS A 109 1.81 -12.57 -15.18
C LYS A 109 0.77 -11.59 -14.64
N ILE A 110 0.97 -11.10 -13.41
CA ILE A 110 0.04 -10.17 -12.79
C ILE A 110 0.14 -8.83 -13.55
N PRO A 111 -0.95 -8.34 -14.17
CA PRO A 111 -0.94 -7.02 -14.79
C PRO A 111 -0.74 -5.94 -13.72
N VAL A 112 0.33 -5.16 -13.89
CA VAL A 112 0.68 -4.03 -13.02
C VAL A 112 1.07 -2.83 -13.89
N PRO A 113 0.89 -1.58 -13.42
CA PRO A 113 1.29 -0.41 -14.18
C PRO A 113 2.81 -0.36 -14.34
N ARG A 114 3.26 -0.08 -15.56
CA ARG A 114 4.68 0.14 -15.86
C ARG A 114 5.20 1.40 -15.19
N VAL A 115 6.35 1.28 -14.52
CA VAL A 115 7.11 2.43 -13.99
C VAL A 115 7.65 3.26 -15.15
N LEU A 116 7.34 4.56 -15.15
CA LEU A 116 7.77 5.51 -16.17
C LEU A 116 8.93 6.37 -15.68
N ASP A 117 8.83 6.89 -14.46
CA ASP A 117 9.80 7.81 -13.91
C ASP A 117 9.88 7.73 -12.37
N TRP A 118 11.03 8.14 -11.85
CA TRP A 118 11.29 8.27 -10.42
C TRP A 118 12.14 9.52 -10.16
N THR A 119 11.59 10.46 -9.41
CA THR A 119 12.31 11.66 -8.94
C THR A 119 12.63 11.52 -7.45
N ASP A 120 13.88 11.83 -7.10
CA ASP A 120 14.39 11.81 -5.72
C ASP A 120 15.26 13.04 -5.45
N GLU A 121 14.81 13.92 -4.57
CA GLU A 121 15.54 15.15 -4.24
C GLU A 121 16.50 14.88 -3.07
N GLY A 122 17.64 14.27 -3.39
CA GLY A 122 18.72 14.04 -2.43
C GLY A 122 18.32 13.15 -1.25
N GLY A 123 17.44 12.17 -1.48
CA GLY A 123 16.97 11.24 -0.45
C GLY A 123 15.86 11.79 0.44
N ARG A 124 15.45 13.06 0.26
CA ARG A 124 14.52 13.76 1.15
C ARG A 124 13.10 13.86 0.61
N PHE A 125 12.92 13.58 -0.68
CA PHE A 125 11.64 13.65 -1.36
C PHE A 125 11.53 12.52 -2.38
N GLY A 126 10.34 11.97 -2.58
CA GLY A 126 10.10 10.92 -3.57
C GLY A 126 8.85 11.20 -4.39
N CYS A 127 8.98 11.01 -5.71
CA CYS A 127 7.87 11.06 -6.65
C CYS A 127 7.98 9.87 -7.62
N LEU A 128 6.94 9.05 -7.67
CA LEU A 128 6.84 7.88 -8.54
C LEU A 128 5.77 8.15 -9.60
N THR A 129 6.16 8.04 -10.86
CA THR A 129 5.25 8.13 -12.00
C THR A 129 5.15 6.78 -12.70
N VAL A 130 3.93 6.31 -12.88
CA VAL A 130 3.59 5.06 -13.58
C VAL A 130 2.61 5.33 -14.71
N GLU A 131 2.39 4.36 -15.59
CA GLU A 131 1.36 4.49 -16.62
C GLU A 131 -0.05 4.48 -16.00
N ALA A 132 -0.95 5.30 -16.54
CA ALA A 132 -2.36 5.24 -16.21
C ALA A 132 -3.00 4.00 -16.86
N ILE A 133 -3.84 3.28 -16.11
CA ILE A 133 -4.57 2.12 -16.62
C ILE A 133 -5.77 2.62 -17.44
N LYS A 134 -5.61 2.66 -18.76
CA LYS A 134 -6.62 3.21 -19.68
C LYS A 134 -7.93 2.43 -19.63
N GLY A 135 -9.05 3.17 -19.59
CA GLY A 135 -10.39 2.61 -19.61
C GLY A 135 -10.75 1.78 -18.37
N ALA A 136 -10.03 1.96 -17.27
CA ALA A 136 -10.29 1.26 -16.02
C ALA A 136 -10.66 2.23 -14.90
N GLN A 137 -11.53 1.76 -14.01
CA GLN A 137 -11.91 2.42 -12.77
C GLN A 137 -11.50 1.53 -11.60
N ASN A 138 -11.23 2.14 -10.45
CA ASN A 138 -10.96 1.39 -9.25
C ASN A 138 -12.20 0.60 -8.80
N ALA A 139 -12.02 -0.64 -8.33
CA ALA A 139 -13.14 -1.52 -8.03
C ALA A 139 -14.04 -1.04 -6.89
N ASP A 140 -13.50 -0.32 -5.90
CA ASP A 140 -14.29 0.20 -4.78
C ASP A 140 -15.23 1.32 -5.26
N ASP A 141 -14.66 2.32 -5.95
CA ASP A 141 -15.45 3.40 -6.57
C ASP A 141 -16.46 2.82 -7.59
N LEU A 142 -16.07 1.83 -8.41
CA LEU A 142 -16.96 1.19 -9.39
C LEU A 142 -18.10 0.41 -8.71
N TYR A 143 -17.82 -0.26 -7.58
CA TYR A 143 -18.84 -1.00 -6.84
C TYR A 143 -19.97 -0.08 -6.36
N ASP A 144 -19.62 1.13 -5.91
CA ASP A 144 -20.59 2.14 -5.48
C ASP A 144 -21.38 2.74 -6.65
N ASP A 145 -20.76 2.86 -7.83
CA ASP A 145 -21.41 3.36 -9.06
C ASP A 145 -22.38 2.33 -9.69
N LEU A 146 -22.18 1.03 -9.43
CA LEU A 146 -23.07 -0.02 -9.95
C LEU A 146 -24.43 0.00 -9.25
N THR A 147 -25.51 0.06 -10.03
CA THR A 147 -26.88 0.08 -9.49
C THR A 147 -27.47 -1.31 -9.28
N GLU A 148 -27.04 -2.28 -10.06
CA GLU A 148 -27.60 -3.62 -10.09
C GLU A 148 -26.77 -4.57 -9.21
N GLU A 149 -27.41 -5.21 -8.23
CA GLU A 149 -26.73 -6.14 -7.30
C GLU A 149 -26.09 -7.34 -8.00
N LYS A 150 -26.66 -7.79 -9.13
CA LYS A 150 -26.06 -8.84 -9.96
C LYS A 150 -24.70 -8.44 -10.52
N ASP A 151 -24.51 -7.16 -10.85
CA ASP A 151 -23.28 -6.67 -11.47
C ASP A 151 -22.23 -6.42 -10.40
N LYS A 152 -22.65 -5.95 -9.21
CA LYS A 152 -21.80 -5.93 -8.00
C LYS A 152 -21.29 -7.32 -7.64
N GLN A 153 -22.17 -8.31 -7.60
CA GLN A 153 -21.78 -9.69 -7.32
C GLN A 153 -20.80 -10.22 -8.38
N ARG A 154 -21.09 -9.99 -9.67
CA ARG A 154 -20.21 -10.38 -10.77
C ARG A 154 -18.83 -9.71 -10.69
N LEU A 155 -18.77 -8.43 -10.34
CA LEU A 155 -17.51 -7.72 -10.10
C LEU A 155 -16.68 -8.43 -9.02
N LEU A 156 -17.28 -8.72 -7.88
CA LEU A 156 -16.58 -9.39 -6.78
C LEU A 156 -16.12 -10.79 -7.15
N ASP A 157 -16.94 -11.55 -7.88
CA ASP A 157 -16.60 -12.89 -8.33
C ASP A 157 -15.45 -12.88 -9.33
N ASN A 158 -15.46 -11.95 -10.30
CA ASN A 158 -14.35 -11.77 -11.24
C ASN A 158 -13.03 -11.46 -10.52
N ILE A 159 -13.05 -10.59 -9.50
CA ILE A 159 -11.86 -10.28 -8.72
C ILE A 159 -11.41 -11.51 -7.90
N ARG A 160 -12.33 -12.23 -7.24
CA ARG A 160 -12.03 -13.49 -6.51
C ARG A 160 -11.37 -14.52 -7.41
N THR A 161 -11.94 -14.75 -8.59
CA THR A 161 -11.37 -15.66 -9.60
C THR A 161 -9.99 -15.20 -10.03
N PHE A 162 -9.80 -13.91 -10.34
CA PHE A 162 -8.48 -13.38 -10.71
C PHE A 162 -7.44 -13.57 -9.61
N VAL A 163 -7.81 -13.40 -8.33
CA VAL A 163 -6.89 -13.64 -7.22
C VAL A 163 -6.55 -15.11 -7.07
N ALA A 164 -7.54 -15.99 -7.09
CA ALA A 164 -7.34 -17.43 -6.94
C ALA A 164 -6.52 -18.03 -8.10
N ASP A 165 -6.79 -17.59 -9.33
CA ASP A 165 -6.23 -18.20 -10.54
C ASP A 165 -4.92 -17.55 -10.99
N VAL A 166 -4.70 -16.26 -10.68
CA VAL A 166 -3.54 -15.49 -11.16
C VAL A 166 -2.67 -14.99 -10.02
N VAL A 167 -3.21 -14.16 -9.12
CA VAL A 167 -2.40 -13.45 -8.11
C VAL A 167 -1.74 -14.43 -7.15
N GLN A 168 -2.53 -15.27 -6.49
CA GLN A 168 -2.03 -16.14 -5.42
C GLN A 168 -1.02 -17.18 -5.93
N PRO A 169 -1.26 -17.88 -7.06
CA PRO A 169 -0.28 -18.82 -7.61
C PRO A 169 1.04 -18.16 -8.02
N GLU A 170 0.98 -17.00 -8.69
CA GLU A 170 2.20 -16.28 -9.11
C GLU A 170 3.01 -15.77 -7.91
N LEU A 171 2.34 -15.17 -6.93
CA LEU A 171 2.98 -14.65 -5.72
C LEU A 171 3.56 -15.77 -4.84
N ASN A 172 2.84 -16.88 -4.66
CA ASN A 172 3.29 -18.04 -3.87
C ASN A 172 4.50 -18.77 -4.48
N ARG A 173 4.73 -18.61 -5.78
CA ARG A 173 5.91 -19.15 -6.46
C ARG A 173 7.16 -18.33 -6.19
N LEU A 174 7.03 -17.04 -5.92
CA LEU A 174 8.15 -16.17 -5.57
C LEU A 174 8.54 -16.42 -4.12
N ARG A 175 9.69 -17.06 -3.92
CA ARG A 175 10.14 -17.54 -2.62
C ARG A 175 11.39 -16.80 -2.15
N SER A 176 11.52 -16.65 -0.83
CA SER A 176 12.69 -16.05 -0.20
C SER A 176 12.92 -16.66 1.18
N ASN A 177 14.19 -16.73 1.58
CA ASN A 177 14.58 -17.04 2.95
C ASN A 177 14.74 -15.79 3.82
N ARG A 178 14.53 -14.60 3.27
CA ARG A 178 14.63 -13.30 3.95
C ARG A 178 13.26 -12.64 4.03
N LEU A 179 12.92 -12.17 5.24
CA LEU A 179 11.72 -11.39 5.53
C LEU A 179 11.92 -9.95 5.08
N GLY A 180 10.91 -9.37 4.43
CA GLY A 180 10.82 -7.94 4.13
C GLY A 180 10.86 -7.60 2.65
N GLN A 181 11.01 -6.31 2.38
CA GLN A 181 11.05 -5.73 1.03
C GLN A 181 12.29 -6.17 0.24
N LEU A 182 12.25 -5.95 -1.07
CA LEU A 182 13.32 -6.30 -2.01
C LEU A 182 14.67 -5.63 -1.69
N ASP A 183 14.63 -4.43 -1.09
CA ASP A 183 15.81 -3.67 -0.66
C ASP A 183 16.26 -3.99 0.78
N GLY A 184 15.58 -4.95 1.44
CA GLY A 184 15.83 -5.33 2.83
C GLY A 184 15.15 -4.44 3.87
N GLY A 185 14.35 -3.45 3.44
CA GLY A 185 13.43 -2.74 4.32
C GLY A 185 12.39 -3.67 4.95
N LEU A 186 11.74 -3.20 6.01
CA LEU A 186 10.61 -3.90 6.62
C LEU A 186 9.52 -2.92 7.07
N PHE A 187 8.59 -2.61 6.16
CA PHE A 187 7.31 -2.00 6.44
C PHE A 187 6.25 -3.08 6.55
N VAL A 188 5.40 -2.92 7.56
CA VAL A 188 4.27 -3.81 7.79
C VAL A 188 3.00 -3.17 7.22
N SER A 189 2.07 -4.01 6.75
CA SER A 189 0.78 -3.58 6.23
C SER A 189 0.04 -2.66 7.21
N PRO A 190 -0.86 -1.77 6.73
CA PRO A 190 -1.70 -0.92 7.58
C PRO A 190 -2.38 -1.65 8.75
N ARG A 191 -2.82 -2.90 8.52
CA ARG A 191 -3.45 -3.79 9.52
C ARG A 191 -2.54 -4.24 10.68
N ILE A 192 -1.24 -4.13 10.50
CA ILE A 192 -0.25 -4.43 11.54
C ILE A 192 0.10 -3.13 12.25
N SER A 193 0.33 -2.06 11.48
CA SER A 193 0.66 -0.75 12.05
C SER A 193 -0.47 -0.13 12.88
N CYS A 194 -1.72 -0.54 12.71
CA CYS A 194 -2.83 -0.14 13.58
C CYS A 194 -2.73 -0.75 14.99
N HIS A 195 -1.98 -1.84 15.16
CA HIS A 195 -1.76 -2.53 16.43
C HIS A 195 -0.37 -2.32 17.02
N ASP A 196 0.61 -1.98 16.18
CA ASP A 196 1.99 -1.80 16.58
C ASP A 196 2.66 -0.71 15.76
N ASP A 197 2.92 0.42 16.42
CA ASP A 197 3.47 1.63 15.83
C ASP A 197 5.01 1.66 15.87
N ARG A 198 5.66 0.52 16.11
CA ARG A 198 7.13 0.48 16.16
C ARG A 198 7.72 0.98 14.84
N SER A 199 8.70 1.86 14.97
CA SER A 199 9.39 2.46 13.83
C SER A 199 10.41 1.54 13.16
N TYR A 200 10.63 0.35 13.71
CA TYR A 200 11.61 -0.60 13.22
C TYR A 200 11.19 -2.04 13.51
N TRP A 201 11.32 -2.89 12.49
CA TRP A 201 11.16 -4.32 12.58
C TRP A 201 12.50 -4.99 12.28
N ARG A 202 12.93 -5.92 13.13
CA ARG A 202 14.22 -6.59 12.97
C ARG A 202 14.17 -7.51 11.74
N PRO A 203 15.07 -7.34 10.75
CA PRO A 203 15.16 -8.26 9.62
C PRO A 203 15.41 -9.69 10.09
N LYS A 204 14.77 -10.65 9.43
CA LYS A 204 14.93 -12.08 9.71
C LYS A 204 15.35 -12.83 8.44
N SER A 205 16.26 -13.78 8.61
CA SER A 205 16.68 -14.71 7.57
C SER A 205 16.71 -16.13 8.09
N TYR A 206 16.34 -17.08 7.25
CA TYR A 206 16.25 -18.49 7.58
C TYR A 206 17.12 -19.32 6.63
N THR A 207 17.33 -20.58 6.98
CA THR A 207 18.05 -21.56 6.14
C THR A 207 17.22 -22.01 4.94
N THR A 208 15.90 -21.89 5.01
CA THR A 208 14.93 -22.34 4.00
C THR A 208 14.10 -21.17 3.47
N GLU A 209 13.60 -21.29 2.24
CA GLU A 209 12.76 -20.28 1.60
C GLU A 209 11.31 -20.37 2.10
N ARG A 210 11.09 -19.82 3.29
CA ARG A 210 9.80 -19.94 3.99
C ARG A 210 8.81 -18.83 3.65
N PHE A 211 9.28 -17.75 3.04
CA PHE A 211 8.46 -16.59 2.70
C PHE A 211 8.02 -16.65 1.26
N VAL A 212 6.81 -16.15 1.02
CA VAL A 212 6.27 -15.88 -0.31
C VAL A 212 6.21 -14.37 -0.53
N TYR A 213 6.10 -13.92 -1.77
CA TYR A 213 5.85 -12.51 -2.02
C TYR A 213 4.38 -12.19 -1.68
N CYS A 214 4.17 -11.09 -0.98
CA CYS A 214 2.87 -10.65 -0.47
C CYS A 214 2.62 -9.21 -0.96
N HIS A 215 1.39 -8.89 -1.36
CA HIS A 215 0.98 -7.51 -1.63
C HIS A 215 0.81 -6.73 -0.33
N ASN A 216 0.32 -7.39 0.72
CA ASN A 216 0.09 -6.82 2.06
C ASN A 216 -0.94 -5.67 2.14
N ASP A 217 -1.68 -5.41 1.07
CA ASP A 217 -2.78 -4.44 1.04
C ASP A 217 -3.82 -4.85 -0.03
N LEU A 218 -4.19 -6.13 -0.06
CA LEU A 218 -5.00 -6.70 -1.14
C LEU A 218 -6.50 -6.47 -0.94
N GLY A 219 -6.91 -5.19 -0.95
CA GLY A 219 -8.30 -4.74 -0.85
C GLY A 219 -8.93 -4.34 -2.18
N LYS A 220 -10.26 -4.18 -2.21
CA LYS A 220 -11.05 -3.78 -3.40
C LYS A 220 -10.47 -2.54 -4.08
N GLN A 221 -10.05 -1.59 -3.27
CA GLN A 221 -9.49 -0.32 -3.69
C GLN A 221 -8.17 -0.40 -4.44
N ASN A 222 -7.59 -1.59 -4.64
CA ASN A 222 -6.33 -1.79 -5.36
C ASN A 222 -6.50 -2.54 -6.69
N PHE A 223 -7.74 -2.88 -7.08
CA PHE A 223 -8.04 -3.49 -8.38
C PHE A 223 -8.55 -2.45 -9.37
N MET A 224 -7.92 -2.38 -10.53
CA MET A 224 -8.38 -1.56 -11.67
C MET A 224 -9.22 -2.43 -12.59
N ILE A 225 -10.45 -2.01 -12.86
CA ILE A 225 -11.50 -2.80 -13.50
C ILE A 225 -11.98 -2.08 -14.76
N ASP A 226 -12.19 -2.83 -15.83
CA ASP A 226 -12.93 -2.32 -16.99
C ASP A 226 -14.42 -2.22 -16.68
N PRO A 227 -15.02 -1.01 -16.64
CA PRO A 227 -16.41 -0.84 -16.24
C PRO A 227 -17.43 -1.53 -17.17
N GLN A 228 -17.05 -1.86 -18.41
CA GLN A 228 -17.95 -2.49 -19.37
C GLN A 228 -17.97 -4.00 -19.22
N SER A 229 -16.80 -4.61 -19.03
CA SER A 229 -16.66 -6.07 -18.93
C SER A 229 -16.67 -6.58 -17.49
N LEU A 230 -16.40 -5.71 -16.52
CA LEU A 230 -16.13 -6.01 -15.11
C LEU A 230 -14.90 -6.90 -14.90
N GLU A 231 -13.99 -6.93 -15.87
CA GLU A 231 -12.76 -7.71 -15.82
C GLU A 231 -11.62 -6.90 -15.21
N VAL A 232 -10.72 -7.58 -14.50
CA VAL A 232 -9.53 -6.97 -13.90
C VAL A 232 -8.53 -6.58 -14.99
N ARG A 233 -8.12 -5.31 -14.98
CA ARG A 233 -7.11 -4.74 -15.90
C ARG A 233 -5.74 -4.62 -15.26
N ALA A 234 -5.66 -4.34 -13.97
CA ALA A 234 -4.39 -4.27 -13.24
C ALA A 234 -4.58 -4.36 -11.72
N LEU A 235 -3.53 -4.78 -11.02
CA LEU A 235 -3.38 -4.68 -9.57
C LEU A 235 -2.38 -3.56 -9.24
N ILE A 236 -2.78 -2.61 -8.39
CA ILE A 236 -2.00 -1.40 -8.07
C ILE A 236 -1.68 -1.31 -6.57
N ASP A 237 -0.88 -0.32 -6.19
CA ASP A 237 -0.56 0.03 -4.80
C ASP A 237 0.29 -1.00 -4.02
N TRP A 238 1.45 -1.33 -4.58
CA TRP A 238 2.38 -2.32 -4.03
C TRP A 238 3.30 -1.76 -2.92
N GLU A 239 2.95 -0.64 -2.29
CA GLU A 239 3.85 0.11 -1.42
C GLU A 239 4.20 -0.63 -0.10
N TYR A 240 3.35 -1.60 0.30
CA TYR A 240 3.56 -2.47 1.47
C TYR A 240 4.07 -3.88 1.13
N SER A 241 4.27 -4.16 -0.15
CA SER A 241 4.61 -5.50 -0.62
C SER A 241 6.01 -5.95 -0.18
N GLY A 242 6.26 -7.26 -0.21
CA GLY A 242 7.56 -7.85 0.11
C GLY A 242 7.45 -9.34 0.40
N PHE A 243 8.52 -9.95 0.88
CA PHE A 243 8.54 -11.35 1.29
C PHE A 243 8.07 -11.52 2.72
N PHE A 244 6.94 -12.19 2.91
CA PHE A 244 6.34 -12.46 4.21
C PHE A 244 5.82 -13.91 4.27
N PRO A 245 5.45 -14.42 5.45
CA PRO A 245 4.72 -15.68 5.54
C PRO A 245 3.42 -15.57 4.74
N LYS A 246 2.99 -16.64 4.09
CA LYS A 246 1.83 -16.62 3.18
C LYS A 246 0.55 -16.15 3.87
N GLU A 247 0.45 -16.35 5.18
CA GLU A 247 -0.67 -15.96 6.03
C GLU A 247 -0.68 -14.46 6.34
N ALA A 248 0.43 -13.75 6.04
CA ALA A 248 0.45 -12.29 6.04
C ALA A 248 -0.37 -11.71 4.88
N GLU A 249 -0.53 -12.47 3.78
CA GLU A 249 -1.39 -12.09 2.69
C GLU A 249 -2.85 -12.45 3.04
N ARG A 250 -3.69 -11.43 3.26
CA ARG A 250 -5.12 -11.64 3.44
C ARG A 250 -5.88 -10.86 2.37
N TYR A 251 -6.76 -11.57 1.69
CA TYR A 251 -7.62 -11.03 0.65
C TYR A 251 -8.93 -10.53 1.27
N ILE A 252 -9.32 -9.28 1.01
CA ILE A 252 -10.43 -8.62 1.71
C ILE A 252 -11.57 -8.32 0.73
N PHE A 253 -12.54 -9.24 0.61
CA PHE A 253 -13.78 -8.98 -0.12
C PHE A 253 -15.00 -9.52 0.64
N ASN A 254 -15.87 -8.61 1.05
CA ASN A 254 -17.26 -8.82 1.51
C ASN A 254 -17.48 -9.77 2.70
N ASP A 255 -17.19 -9.26 3.90
CA ASP A 255 -18.09 -9.49 5.03
C ASP A 255 -18.16 -8.16 5.77
N GLU A 256 -19.36 -7.68 6.12
CA GLU A 256 -19.53 -6.45 6.92
C GLU A 256 -18.78 -6.55 8.27
N ASN A 257 -18.46 -7.77 8.71
CA ASN A 257 -17.64 -8.08 9.88
C ASN A 257 -16.13 -8.26 9.60
N GLN A 258 -15.67 -8.24 8.35
CA GLN A 258 -14.25 -8.50 8.02
C GLN A 258 -13.36 -7.29 8.30
N VAL A 259 -13.85 -6.06 8.26
CA VAL A 259 -13.07 -4.88 8.70
C VAL A 259 -12.74 -5.02 10.19
N ASP A 260 -13.69 -5.48 11.01
CA ASP A 260 -13.47 -5.73 12.44
C ASP A 260 -12.54 -6.94 12.67
N ARG A 261 -12.68 -8.03 11.90
CA ARG A 261 -11.74 -9.18 11.97
C ARG A 261 -10.33 -8.82 11.49
N TRP A 262 -10.22 -7.98 10.47
CA TRP A 262 -8.98 -7.39 9.94
C TRP A 262 -8.27 -6.56 11.01
N ASN A 263 -9.05 -5.91 11.88
CA ASN A 263 -8.60 -4.99 12.92
C ASN A 263 -8.47 -5.59 14.33
N GLU A 264 -8.80 -6.85 14.63
CA GLU A 264 -8.74 -7.32 16.03
C GLU A 264 -8.04 -8.66 16.25
N GLY A 265 -8.13 -9.62 15.32
CA GLY A 265 -7.59 -10.98 15.52
C GLY A 265 -6.28 -11.24 14.79
N ASP A 266 -6.18 -10.78 13.55
CA ASP A 266 -5.16 -11.27 12.62
C ASP A 266 -3.88 -10.43 12.63
N GLY A 267 -3.98 -9.12 12.84
CA GLY A 267 -2.82 -8.23 12.93
C GLY A 267 -1.90 -8.63 14.09
N ARG A 268 -2.46 -8.83 15.30
CA ARG A 268 -1.70 -9.31 16.47
C ARG A 268 -0.99 -10.64 16.26
N ARG A 269 -1.60 -11.59 15.54
CA ARG A 269 -0.98 -12.88 15.25
C ARG A 269 0.17 -12.76 14.27
N VAL A 270 0.04 -11.88 13.28
CA VAL A 270 1.13 -11.58 12.36
C VAL A 270 2.27 -10.89 13.11
N ILE A 271 1.99 -9.98 14.04
CA ILE A 271 2.99 -9.40 14.96
C ILE A 271 3.70 -10.51 15.74
N GLU A 272 2.96 -11.42 16.39
CA GLU A 272 3.55 -12.55 17.13
C GLU A 272 4.47 -13.39 16.25
N MET A 273 4.07 -13.69 15.01
CA MET A 273 4.90 -14.40 14.04
C MET A 273 6.15 -13.60 13.63
N LEU A 274 5.98 -12.30 13.38
CA LEU A 274 7.07 -11.37 13.08
C LEU A 274 7.99 -11.16 14.28
N ASP A 275 7.56 -11.44 15.51
CA ASP A 275 8.36 -11.36 16.74
C ASP A 275 9.00 -12.69 17.14
N ALA A 276 8.37 -13.81 16.80
CA ALA A 276 8.80 -15.12 17.29
C ALA A 276 10.21 -15.53 16.82
N PRO A 277 11.07 -16.04 17.72
CA PRO A 277 12.45 -16.40 17.39
C PRO A 277 12.55 -17.78 16.72
N GLY A 278 13.30 -17.86 15.61
CA GLY A 278 13.81 -19.13 15.06
C GLY A 278 12.77 -20.06 14.41
N GLU A 279 13.14 -21.34 14.28
CA GLU A 279 12.40 -22.32 13.45
C GLU A 279 11.13 -22.89 14.11
N ARG A 280 11.02 -22.89 15.45
CA ARG A 280 9.92 -23.54 16.21
C ARG A 280 8.59 -22.79 16.16
N ALA A 281 8.60 -21.49 15.91
CA ALA A 281 7.37 -20.69 15.83
C ALA A 281 6.56 -20.98 14.56
N PHE A 282 7.26 -21.35 13.48
CA PHE A 282 6.65 -21.57 12.17
C PHE A 282 5.83 -22.87 12.12
N SER A 283 6.28 -23.95 12.76
CA SER A 283 5.54 -25.22 12.79
C SER A 283 4.25 -25.11 13.60
N PHE A 284 4.31 -24.44 14.76
CA PHE A 284 3.11 -24.18 15.57
C PHE A 284 2.06 -23.36 14.81
N PHE A 285 2.52 -22.43 13.97
CA PHE A 285 1.66 -21.58 13.18
C PHE A 285 1.11 -22.26 11.93
N GLN A 286 1.89 -23.08 11.22
CA GLN A 286 1.40 -23.91 10.12
C GLN A 286 0.31 -24.89 10.59
N ASP A 287 0.48 -25.52 11.75
CA ASP A 287 -0.52 -26.40 12.36
C ASP A 287 -1.78 -25.65 12.80
N PHE A 288 -1.66 -24.35 13.12
CA PHE A 288 -2.79 -23.50 13.51
C PHE A 288 -3.54 -22.95 12.28
N CYS A 289 -2.82 -22.52 11.24
CA CYS A 289 -3.40 -22.02 9.99
C CYS A 289 -3.96 -23.17 9.12
N GLY A 290 -3.42 -24.38 9.23
CA GLY A 290 -4.00 -25.58 8.62
C GLY A 290 -5.42 -25.89 9.14
N LYS A 291 -5.71 -25.59 10.41
CA LYS A 291 -7.06 -25.70 10.98
C LYS A 291 -8.02 -24.59 10.52
N TRP A 292 -7.49 -23.53 9.90
CA TRP A 292 -8.26 -22.39 9.41
C TRP A 292 -8.63 -22.52 7.93
N ALA A 293 -7.77 -23.11 7.10
CA ALA A 293 -8.09 -23.40 5.69
C ALA A 293 -9.23 -24.42 5.51
N GLU A 294 -9.59 -25.16 6.56
CA GLU A 294 -10.73 -26.10 6.59
C GLU A 294 -12.03 -25.46 7.14
N ALA A 295 -11.99 -24.19 7.54
CA ALA A 295 -13.10 -23.49 8.20
C ALA A 295 -13.76 -22.40 7.33
N ASP A 296 -13.31 -22.21 6.08
CA ASP A 296 -13.93 -21.38 5.04
C ASP A 296 -14.65 -22.27 4.01
#